data_AF-A0AAW0JV85-F1
#
_entry.id   AF-A0AAW0JV85-F1
#
_cell.length_a   1.000
_cell.length_b   1.000
_cell.length_c   1.000
_cell.angle_alpha   90.00
_cell.angle_beta   90.00
_cell.angle_gamma   90.00
#
_symmetry.space_group_name_H-M   'P 1'
#
loop_
_entity.id
_entity.type
_entity.pdbx_description
1 polymer ?
#
loop_
_entity_poly.entity_id
_entity_poly.type
_entity_poly.pdbx_seq_one_letter_code
_entity_poly.pdbx_strand_id
1 'polypeptide(L)'
;MESKACESNNEDLLSSGITTNGGSSSPFFVSSVRGTITENASSSGTLTQKPFFPKYEVELDSHRKVIPYPGKEHIERVLEEYSHQVKDLQKRLSESNELHEKQKFYLRQSVIDLQTKLQEMQMERDAMADIRRRESQSQEELRNQLQNTVHELEAAKCLKEDMLKDSSTQIEQLRKMMLSHEGVLQEIRSILVDFEEASGKKICEHDSMSTMHFRSLGSAISKILRELDTEISYLKGRIFPVEDQLETLKSESQNKIELLLQQHQDREQARNQNSMYMRQLSDLESTVSQLRSELREAKRMYEDKIEELEKQLVLANSELTEARTERDQFSQESGNLDDQLQKLLADLHKREKELSLEKEQNKRLWDRDTGNSITIDHLRRELDDRNMEVQRLEALLKAMKSECQGQMERQMAAIQGKNESLEKVSSLTAQLESTKEMLRKVVEELTAKKMTLESSERTVSDLTASLQEKERAIEATNAEITKLRSRVDLKLQELQHLKNEGDHLRNVQTECEALKLQMAEKDKVIEILRQQIENMTQLVGQHGRTAGAMQVEKAQLEKEINDRKLELQEFKILKDKKDAKIRELEARVSDLELEKVKLVNAGSERLRAVKDIRQERDQLLNEVKTSRTELNSLS
;
A
#
# COMPACT_ATOMS: atom_id res chain seq x y z
N MET A 1 -7.66 31.90 11.86
CA MET A 1 -8.04 31.56 13.25
C MET A 1 -6.79 31.06 13.94
N GLU A 2 -6.60 31.47 15.19
CA GLU A 2 -5.51 31.08 16.10
C GLU A 2 -5.57 29.57 16.48
N SER A 3 -4.56 28.96 17.10
CA SER A 3 -3.59 29.54 18.03
C SER A 3 -2.19 28.95 18.01
N LYS A 4 -1.21 29.79 18.39
CA LYS A 4 0.08 29.36 18.96
C LYS A 4 -0.07 29.07 20.46
N ALA A 5 0.77 28.19 20.98
CA ALA A 5 1.33 28.28 22.34
C ALA A 5 2.76 27.74 22.30
N CYS A 6 3.65 28.22 23.18
CA CYS A 6 5.06 27.83 23.27
C CYS A 6 5.57 28.05 24.71
N GLU A 7 6.75 27.52 25.03
CA GLU A 7 7.55 27.76 26.26
C GLU A 7 6.93 27.26 27.59
N SER A 8 7.57 26.50 28.48
CA SER A 8 9.00 26.21 28.73
C SER A 8 9.17 25.33 30.00
N ASN A 9 10.42 24.95 30.31
CA ASN A 9 11.00 24.66 31.64
C ASN A 9 10.65 23.36 32.42
N ASN A 10 11.59 22.41 32.28
CA ASN A 10 12.45 21.81 33.32
C ASN A 10 11.93 21.05 34.57
N GLU A 11 12.56 19.87 34.69
CA GLU A 11 13.08 19.19 35.89
C GLU A 11 12.18 18.34 36.82
N ASP A 12 12.71 17.13 37.03
CA ASP A 12 12.75 16.31 38.24
C ASP A 12 11.54 15.51 38.81
N LEU A 13 11.65 14.20 38.54
CA LEU A 13 11.78 13.10 39.52
C LEU A 13 10.57 12.25 39.97
N LEU A 14 10.76 10.94 39.74
CA LEU A 14 10.39 9.77 40.57
C LEU A 14 8.92 9.31 40.68
N SER A 15 8.59 8.21 39.99
CA SER A 15 8.09 6.92 40.56
C SER A 15 7.51 6.01 39.46
N SER A 16 7.31 4.69 39.64
CA SER A 16 8.00 3.64 40.43
C SER A 16 7.36 2.29 40.02
N GLY A 17 8.13 1.20 39.91
CA GLY A 17 7.58 -0.11 39.52
C GLY A 17 8.62 -1.24 39.58
N ILE A 18 8.53 -2.09 40.60
CA ILE A 18 9.58 -3.04 40.99
C ILE A 18 9.06 -4.49 41.03
N THR A 19 9.77 -5.41 40.38
CA THR A 19 9.97 -6.82 40.81
C THR A 19 11.33 -7.29 40.27
N THR A 20 12.42 -7.48 41.05
CA THR A 20 12.72 -8.41 42.17
C THR A 20 13.23 -9.79 41.75
N ASN A 21 14.56 -9.95 41.66
CA ASN A 21 15.38 -11.05 42.22
C ASN A 21 16.84 -10.96 41.69
N GLY A 22 17.92 -11.06 42.48
CA GLY A 22 18.01 -11.04 43.94
C GLY A 22 19.39 -11.41 44.52
N GLY A 23 20.09 -10.45 45.15
CA GLY A 23 21.20 -10.68 46.11
C GLY A 23 22.62 -10.90 45.55
N SER A 24 23.71 -10.47 46.23
CA SER A 24 23.81 -9.60 47.42
C SER A 24 25.23 -9.01 47.64
N SER A 25 25.30 -7.78 48.16
CA SER A 25 26.30 -7.17 49.09
C SER A 25 27.82 -7.51 48.96
N SER A 26 28.75 -6.59 48.69
CA SER A 26 29.16 -5.37 49.45
C SER A 26 29.62 -5.64 50.91
N PRO A 27 30.59 -4.91 51.50
CA PRO A 27 31.91 -4.44 51.01
C PRO A 27 33.06 -4.64 52.04
N PHE A 28 34.27 -4.09 51.76
CA PHE A 28 35.41 -3.81 52.70
C PHE A 28 35.97 -4.94 53.61
N PHE A 29 37.30 -5.16 53.59
CA PHE A 29 38.16 -5.17 54.80
C PHE A 29 39.67 -5.08 54.45
N VAL A 30 40.52 -4.96 55.48
CA VAL A 30 41.98 -4.75 55.45
C VAL A 30 42.70 -5.95 56.07
N SER A 31 44.00 -6.13 55.76
CA SER A 31 44.97 -7.15 56.28
C SER A 31 45.14 -8.36 55.33
N SER A 32 46.34 -8.84 54.94
CA SER A 32 47.65 -9.05 55.61
C SER A 32 47.85 -10.49 56.13
N VAL A 33 49.11 -10.89 56.34
CA VAL A 33 49.62 -12.13 56.98
C VAL A 33 49.73 -13.40 56.10
N ARG A 34 51.00 -13.79 55.82
CA ARG A 34 51.57 -15.18 55.73
C ARG A 34 50.94 -16.16 54.70
N GLY A 35 51.69 -16.99 53.97
CA GLY A 35 53.12 -17.33 53.90
C GLY A 35 53.29 -18.53 52.94
N THR A 36 54.50 -18.99 52.63
CA THR A 36 55.15 -20.10 53.36
C THR A 36 56.61 -20.22 52.88
N ILE A 37 57.50 -20.69 53.76
CA ILE A 37 58.93 -20.89 53.48
C ILE A 37 59.25 -22.39 53.50
N THR A 38 60.07 -22.84 52.54
CA THR A 38 60.92 -24.03 52.61
C THR A 38 62.23 -23.63 51.91
N GLU A 39 63.38 -23.36 52.55
CA GLU A 39 64.04 -23.94 53.73
C GLU A 39 64.74 -25.30 53.46
N ASN A 40 65.89 -25.49 54.10
CA ASN A 40 66.74 -26.67 54.19
C ASN A 40 67.61 -26.99 52.95
N ALA A 41 68.87 -27.42 53.09
CA ALA A 41 69.83 -27.45 54.22
C ALA A 41 71.26 -27.66 53.63
N SER A 42 72.41 -27.80 54.34
CA SER A 42 72.69 -28.14 55.75
C SER A 42 74.13 -27.74 56.14
N SER A 43 74.41 -27.60 57.45
CA SER A 43 75.72 -27.89 58.15
C SER A 43 77.02 -27.22 57.66
N SER A 44 78.04 -26.92 58.47
CA SER A 44 78.32 -26.90 59.92
C SER A 44 79.54 -25.95 60.09
N GLY A 45 80.00 -25.46 61.24
CA GLY A 45 79.67 -25.74 62.64
C GLY A 45 80.90 -25.42 63.50
N THR A 46 80.81 -24.35 64.30
CA THR A 46 81.56 -24.06 65.55
C THR A 46 83.05 -24.42 65.68
N LEU A 47 83.93 -23.39 65.64
CA LEU A 47 85.06 -23.21 66.57
C LEU A 47 85.48 -21.72 66.52
N THR A 48 85.28 -20.89 67.54
CA THR A 48 85.96 -20.88 68.86
C THR A 48 87.48 -20.77 68.77
N GLN A 49 88.01 -19.54 68.71
CA GLN A 49 89.03 -19.08 69.68
C GLN A 49 89.28 -17.57 69.64
N LYS A 50 89.71 -17.04 70.79
CA LYS A 50 90.22 -15.68 70.98
C LYS A 50 91.50 -15.78 71.82
N PRO A 51 92.65 -15.37 71.30
CA PRO A 51 93.69 -14.69 72.07
C PRO A 51 93.69 -13.20 71.69
N PHE A 52 93.89 -12.19 72.54
CA PHE A 52 94.72 -12.05 73.75
C PHE A 52 96.23 -11.95 73.47
N PHE A 53 96.88 -10.99 74.13
CA PHE A 53 98.26 -10.55 73.93
C PHE A 53 99.29 -11.61 74.37
N PRO A 54 100.58 -11.37 74.11
CA PRO A 54 101.36 -10.86 75.24
C PRO A 54 102.24 -9.64 74.93
N LYS A 55 102.28 -8.70 75.88
CA LYS A 55 103.55 -8.04 76.23
C LYS A 55 104.38 -9.06 76.99
N TYR A 56 105.69 -9.08 76.78
CA TYR A 56 106.63 -9.64 77.76
C TYR A 56 107.85 -8.72 77.88
N GLU A 57 107.98 -8.09 79.03
CA GLU A 57 109.28 -7.80 79.62
C GLU A 57 109.73 -9.08 80.33
N VAL A 58 110.97 -9.52 80.09
CA VAL A 58 111.74 -10.34 81.04
C VAL A 58 113.17 -9.79 80.99
N GLU A 59 113.70 -9.47 82.16
CA GLU A 59 115.06 -8.98 82.34
C GLU A 59 116.11 -10.11 82.28
N LEU A 60 117.38 -9.70 82.08
CA LEU A 60 118.59 -10.32 82.64
C LEU A 60 118.76 -11.85 82.57
N ASP A 61 119.85 -12.27 81.91
CA ASP A 61 120.99 -12.73 82.71
C ASP A 61 122.34 -12.38 82.04
N SER A 62 123.40 -12.30 82.85
CA SER A 62 124.74 -11.85 82.49
C SER A 62 125.75 -12.99 82.61
N HIS A 63 126.08 -13.64 81.50
CA HIS A 63 127.15 -14.62 81.43
C HIS A 63 128.26 -14.25 80.45
N ARG A 64 129.16 -13.39 80.96
CA ARG A 64 130.51 -13.16 80.44
C ARG A 64 131.29 -14.48 80.38
N LYS A 65 131.20 -15.22 79.27
CA LYS A 65 132.15 -16.28 78.91
C LYS A 65 133.14 -15.76 77.86
N VAL A 66 134.38 -16.20 77.97
CA VAL A 66 135.57 -15.63 77.32
C VAL A 66 136.28 -16.75 76.57
N ILE A 67 136.89 -16.41 75.42
CA ILE A 67 137.62 -17.30 74.46
C ILE A 67 136.69 -18.19 73.60
N PRO A 68 137.02 -18.47 72.31
CA PRO A 68 138.04 -17.85 71.45
C PRO A 68 137.45 -16.92 70.38
N TYR A 69 138.30 -16.10 69.78
CA TYR A 69 137.99 -15.38 68.54
C TYR A 69 137.84 -16.41 67.39
N PRO A 70 136.69 -16.54 66.72
CA PRO A 70 136.56 -17.46 65.59
C PRO A 70 137.47 -17.00 64.45
N GLY A 71 138.17 -17.95 63.82
CA GLY A 71 138.97 -17.65 62.62
C GLY A 71 138.10 -17.00 61.54
N LYS A 72 138.70 -16.12 60.72
CA LYS A 72 138.02 -15.30 59.70
C LYS A 72 136.98 -16.10 58.91
N GLU A 73 137.36 -17.30 58.48
CA GLU A 73 136.55 -18.28 57.74
C GLU A 73 135.21 -18.69 58.41
N HIS A 74 135.07 -18.64 59.73
CA HIS A 74 133.80 -18.94 60.40
C HIS A 74 132.87 -17.72 60.35
N ILE A 75 133.40 -16.53 60.61
CA ILE A 75 132.65 -15.27 60.48
C ILE A 75 132.25 -15.06 59.01
N GLU A 76 133.14 -15.39 58.07
CA GLU A 76 132.91 -15.31 56.63
C GLU A 76 131.81 -16.29 56.18
N ARG A 77 131.84 -17.56 56.63
CA ARG A 77 130.73 -18.51 56.40
C ARG A 77 129.40 -18.07 57.00
N VAL A 78 129.38 -17.56 58.23
CA VAL A 78 128.14 -17.08 58.88
C VAL A 78 127.59 -15.83 58.16
N LEU A 79 128.47 -14.94 57.68
CA LEU A 79 128.06 -13.81 56.83
C LEU A 79 127.59 -14.25 55.44
N GLU A 80 128.16 -15.31 54.86
CA GLU A 80 127.66 -15.93 53.63
C GLU A 80 126.31 -16.61 53.86
N GLU A 81 126.10 -17.32 54.96
CA GLU A 81 124.81 -17.93 55.33
C GLU A 81 123.73 -16.86 55.52
N TYR A 82 124.02 -15.78 56.26
CA TYR A 82 123.11 -14.63 56.35
C TYR A 82 122.92 -13.93 54.99
N SER A 83 123.94 -13.84 54.13
CA SER A 83 123.81 -13.30 52.77
C SER A 83 122.87 -14.14 51.91
N HIS A 84 122.96 -15.47 51.98
CA HIS A 84 122.05 -16.38 51.30
C HIS A 84 120.64 -16.31 51.89
N GLN A 85 120.49 -16.23 53.21
CA GLN A 85 119.18 -16.06 53.87
C GLN A 85 118.53 -14.72 53.50
N VAL A 86 119.28 -13.62 53.40
CA VAL A 86 118.79 -12.32 52.94
C VAL A 86 118.40 -12.38 51.45
N LYS A 87 119.20 -13.00 50.58
CA LYS A 87 118.85 -13.20 49.16
C LYS A 87 117.58 -14.04 49.00
N ASP A 88 117.42 -15.09 49.79
CA ASP A 88 116.23 -15.95 49.76
C ASP A 88 114.98 -15.26 50.33
N LEU A 89 115.11 -14.45 51.38
CA LEU A 89 114.03 -13.61 51.89
C LEU A 89 113.66 -12.51 50.88
N GLN A 90 114.64 -11.88 50.22
CA GLN A 90 114.41 -10.92 49.13
C GLN A 90 113.70 -11.59 47.95
N LYS A 91 114.11 -12.81 47.57
CA LYS A 91 113.46 -13.61 46.54
C LYS A 91 112.01 -13.90 46.92
N ARG A 92 111.76 -14.49 48.09
CA ARG A 92 110.39 -14.80 48.57
C ARG A 92 109.51 -13.57 48.70
N LEU A 93 110.07 -12.42 49.09
CA LEU A 93 109.36 -11.14 49.10
C LEU A 93 109.02 -10.68 47.67
N SER A 94 109.94 -10.81 46.72
CA SER A 94 109.69 -10.47 45.31
C SER A 94 108.64 -11.38 44.66
N GLU A 95 108.69 -12.69 44.92
CA GLU A 95 107.69 -13.67 44.47
C GLU A 95 106.31 -13.40 45.08
N SER A 96 106.26 -13.07 46.38
CA SER A 96 105.02 -12.67 47.06
C SER A 96 104.45 -11.36 46.51
N ASN A 97 105.31 -10.40 46.13
CA ASN A 97 104.89 -9.13 45.54
C ASN A 97 104.39 -9.31 44.09
N GLU A 98 105.06 -10.15 43.30
CA GLU A 98 104.62 -10.52 41.94
C GLU A 98 103.27 -11.26 41.99
N LEU A 99 103.09 -12.18 42.95
CA LEU A 99 101.82 -12.87 43.17
C LEU A 99 100.71 -11.90 43.60
N HIS A 100 101.01 -10.93 44.47
CA HIS A 100 100.06 -9.89 44.86
C HIS A 100 99.66 -8.99 43.69
N GLU A 101 100.61 -8.52 42.88
CA GLU A 101 100.30 -7.73 41.68
C GLU A 101 99.53 -8.54 40.63
N LYS A 102 99.79 -9.84 40.48
CA LYS A 102 98.95 -10.74 39.66
C LYS A 102 97.52 -10.85 40.20
N GLN A 103 97.33 -11.07 41.50
CA GLN A 103 95.99 -11.10 42.12
C GLN A 103 95.25 -9.77 41.92
N LYS A 104 95.95 -8.65 42.14
CA LYS A 104 95.44 -7.28 41.94
C LYS A 104 95.11 -6.99 40.48
N PHE A 105 95.84 -7.55 39.53
CA PHE A 105 95.52 -7.51 38.09
C PHE A 105 94.25 -8.31 37.78
N TYR A 106 94.15 -9.57 38.21
CA TYR A 106 92.95 -10.39 38.01
C TYR A 106 91.69 -9.79 38.67
N LEU A 107 91.82 -9.22 39.87
CA LEU A 107 90.72 -8.51 40.53
C LEU A 107 90.29 -7.26 39.75
N ARG A 108 91.23 -6.48 39.20
CA ARG A 108 90.92 -5.33 38.34
C ARG A 108 90.23 -5.75 37.05
N GLN A 109 90.71 -6.82 36.39
CA GLN A 109 90.05 -7.36 35.20
C GLN A 109 88.63 -7.82 35.52
N SER A 110 88.45 -8.62 36.58
CA SER A 110 87.12 -9.10 36.99
C SER A 110 86.16 -7.97 37.38
N VAL A 111 86.64 -6.86 37.95
CA VAL A 111 85.82 -5.67 38.21
C VAL A 111 85.40 -4.99 36.90
N ILE A 112 86.30 -4.87 35.92
CA ILE A 112 85.97 -4.33 34.59
C ILE A 112 84.94 -5.23 33.89
N ASP A 113 85.17 -6.55 33.85
CA ASP A 113 84.28 -7.52 33.22
C ASP A 113 82.85 -7.46 33.83
N LEU A 114 82.76 -7.33 35.16
CA LEU A 114 81.49 -7.17 35.87
C LEU A 114 80.84 -5.80 35.63
N GLN A 115 81.62 -4.73 35.47
CA GLN A 115 81.11 -3.40 35.13
C GLN A 115 80.54 -3.37 33.71
N THR A 116 81.27 -3.91 32.72
CA THR A 116 80.79 -4.07 31.34
C THR A 116 79.50 -4.90 31.32
N LYS A 117 79.48 -6.06 31.98
CA LYS A 117 78.30 -6.92 32.01
C LYS A 117 77.10 -6.29 32.74
N LEU A 118 77.34 -5.48 33.76
CA LEU A 118 76.28 -4.69 34.40
C LEU A 118 75.71 -3.62 33.46
N GLN A 119 76.54 -2.98 32.66
CA GLN A 119 76.11 -2.00 31.66
C GLN A 119 75.34 -2.66 30.50
N GLU A 120 75.78 -3.81 30.01
CA GLU A 120 75.05 -4.64 29.04
C GLU A 120 73.64 -5.01 29.55
N MET A 121 73.56 -5.58 30.76
CA MET A 121 72.30 -5.92 31.43
C MET A 121 71.40 -4.71 31.75
N GLN A 122 71.94 -3.48 31.76
CA GLN A 122 71.16 -2.25 31.85
C GLN A 122 70.59 -1.87 30.48
N MET A 123 71.43 -1.82 29.44
CA MET A 123 71.00 -1.52 28.06
C MET A 123 69.95 -2.51 27.54
N GLU A 124 70.11 -3.81 27.81
CA GLU A 124 69.12 -4.83 27.47
C GLU A 124 67.78 -4.61 28.17
N ARG A 125 67.80 -4.24 29.47
CA ARG A 125 66.59 -3.97 30.26
C ARG A 125 65.85 -2.75 29.72
N ASP A 126 66.57 -1.69 29.41
CA ASP A 126 65.98 -0.44 28.94
C ASP A 126 65.43 -0.60 27.51
N ALA A 127 66.14 -1.33 26.63
CA ALA A 127 65.61 -1.76 25.33
C ALA A 127 64.35 -2.63 25.46
N MET A 128 64.31 -3.55 26.44
CA MET A 128 63.11 -4.36 26.73
C MET A 128 61.95 -3.54 27.32
N ALA A 129 62.22 -2.42 28.00
CA ALA A 129 61.19 -1.49 28.42
C ALA A 129 60.64 -0.68 27.23
N ASP A 130 61.52 -0.26 26.31
CA ASP A 130 61.15 0.43 25.07
C ASP A 130 60.38 -0.46 24.08
N ILE A 131 60.65 -1.76 24.05
CA ILE A 131 59.84 -2.75 23.29
C ILE A 131 58.44 -2.85 23.89
N ARG A 132 58.31 -3.12 25.20
CA ARG A 132 56.99 -3.23 25.87
C ARG A 132 56.17 -1.95 25.76
N ARG A 133 56.80 -0.77 25.82
CA ARG A 133 56.09 0.50 25.65
C ARG A 133 55.46 0.63 24.27
N ARG A 134 56.23 0.35 23.21
CA ARG A 134 55.74 0.36 21.82
C ARG A 134 54.68 -0.70 21.55
N GLU A 135 54.85 -1.90 22.14
CA GLU A 135 53.85 -2.96 22.07
C GLU A 135 52.53 -2.55 22.76
N SER A 136 52.60 -1.96 23.96
CA SER A 136 51.42 -1.45 24.65
C SER A 136 50.75 -0.30 23.89
N GLN A 137 51.52 0.53 23.18
CA GLN A 137 50.98 1.59 22.33
C GLN A 137 50.26 1.01 21.10
N SER A 138 50.86 0.07 20.37
CA SER A 138 50.22 -0.54 19.20
C SER A 138 49.02 -1.42 19.56
N GLN A 139 49.02 -2.05 20.75
CA GLN A 139 47.85 -2.74 21.29
C GLN A 139 46.70 -1.77 21.60
N GLU A 140 46.97 -0.60 22.17
CA GLU A 140 45.92 0.41 22.43
C GLU A 140 45.45 1.07 21.11
N GLU A 141 46.33 1.33 20.15
CA GLU A 141 45.95 1.79 18.79
C GLU A 141 45.01 0.79 18.11
N LEU A 142 45.36 -0.50 18.11
CA LEU A 142 44.51 -1.57 17.56
C LEU A 142 43.18 -1.70 18.31
N ARG A 143 43.19 -1.57 19.65
CA ARG A 143 41.99 -1.57 20.49
C ARG A 143 41.05 -0.41 20.12
N ASN A 144 41.57 0.78 19.88
CA ASN A 144 40.77 1.94 19.46
C ASN A 144 40.24 1.79 18.02
N GLN A 145 41.03 1.23 17.10
CA GLN A 145 40.54 0.87 15.75
C GLN A 145 39.39 -0.15 15.79
N LEU A 146 39.54 -1.21 16.59
CA LEU A 146 38.48 -2.20 16.82
C LEU A 146 37.24 -1.55 17.46
N GLN A 147 37.41 -0.68 18.45
CA GLN A 147 36.30 0.03 19.07
C GLN A 147 35.56 0.93 18.05
N ASN A 148 36.27 1.67 17.19
CA ASN A 148 35.66 2.49 16.15
C ASN A 148 34.85 1.65 15.15
N THR A 149 35.44 0.56 14.62
CA THR A 149 34.73 -0.33 13.68
C THR A 149 33.49 -0.99 14.28
N VAL A 150 33.47 -1.27 15.59
CA VAL A 150 32.26 -1.72 16.28
C VAL A 150 31.18 -0.63 16.27
N HIS A 151 31.51 0.63 16.59
CA HIS A 151 30.54 1.73 16.58
C HIS A 151 30.00 2.01 15.16
N GLU A 152 30.85 1.91 14.13
CA GLU A 152 30.45 2.02 12.72
C GLU A 152 29.49 0.89 12.31
N LEU A 153 29.77 -0.35 12.72
CA LEU A 153 28.90 -1.50 12.47
C LEU A 153 27.57 -1.42 13.22
N GLU A 154 27.57 -0.90 14.45
CA GLU A 154 26.35 -0.65 15.23
C GLU A 154 25.50 0.47 14.59
N ALA A 155 26.10 1.58 14.15
CA ALA A 155 25.40 2.63 13.41
C ALA A 155 24.83 2.10 12.08
N ALA A 156 25.61 1.34 11.31
CA ALA A 156 25.16 0.72 10.06
C ALA A 156 24.06 -0.34 10.28
N LYS A 157 24.06 -1.03 11.43
CA LYS A 157 22.99 -1.94 11.85
C LYS A 157 21.71 -1.16 12.15
N CYS A 158 21.76 -0.13 12.99
CA CYS A 158 20.59 0.69 13.34
C CYS A 158 19.93 1.29 12.09
N LEU A 159 20.73 1.89 11.18
CA LEU A 159 20.22 2.42 9.91
C LEU A 159 19.51 1.35 9.06
N LYS A 160 20.05 0.12 9.00
CA LYS A 160 19.37 -0.99 8.31
C LYS A 160 18.10 -1.46 9.01
N GLU A 161 18.07 -1.50 10.34
CA GLU A 161 16.86 -1.84 11.10
C GLU A 161 15.76 -0.80 10.90
N ASP A 162 16.10 0.48 10.81
CA ASP A 162 15.13 1.55 10.52
C ASP A 162 14.62 1.49 9.07
N MET A 163 15.51 1.30 8.07
CA MET A 163 15.08 1.04 6.68
C MET A 163 14.17 -0.19 6.55
N LEU A 164 14.38 -1.23 7.35
CA LEU A 164 13.53 -2.42 7.38
C LEU A 164 12.16 -2.14 8.05
N LYS A 165 12.12 -1.32 9.11
CA LYS A 165 10.86 -0.83 9.71
C LYS A 165 10.07 -0.04 8.68
N ASP A 166 10.68 0.95 8.03
CA ASP A 166 10.05 1.79 7.01
C ASP A 166 9.48 0.95 5.86
N SER A 167 10.29 0.05 5.29
CA SER A 167 9.84 -0.88 4.24
C SER A 167 8.68 -1.77 4.71
N SER A 168 8.72 -2.26 5.96
CA SER A 168 7.61 -3.03 6.52
C SER A 168 6.33 -2.20 6.70
N THR A 169 6.43 -0.92 7.08
CA THR A 169 5.23 -0.05 7.15
C THR A 169 4.66 0.23 5.77
N GLN A 170 5.51 0.42 4.75
CA GLN A 170 5.08 0.61 3.36
C GLN A 170 4.36 -0.64 2.81
N ILE A 171 4.88 -1.84 3.10
CA ILE A 171 4.22 -3.11 2.76
C ILE A 171 2.84 -3.22 3.43
N GLU A 172 2.71 -2.81 4.69
CA GLU A 172 1.42 -2.88 5.41
C GLU A 172 0.42 -1.83 4.91
N GLN A 173 0.87 -0.63 4.53
CA GLN A 173 0.05 0.37 3.83
C GLN A 173 -0.47 -0.16 2.49
N LEU A 174 0.38 -0.82 1.70
CA LEU A 174 0.00 -1.45 0.42
C LEU A 174 -0.98 -2.62 0.62
N ARG A 175 -0.80 -3.44 1.66
CA ARG A 175 -1.78 -4.48 2.04
C ARG A 175 -3.14 -3.89 2.39
N LYS A 176 -3.17 -2.83 3.20
CA LYS A 176 -4.41 -2.12 3.57
C LYS A 176 -5.12 -1.54 2.34
N MET A 177 -4.37 -0.95 1.40
CA MET A 177 -4.91 -0.47 0.13
C MET A 177 -5.48 -1.61 -0.71
N MET A 178 -4.74 -2.71 -0.88
CA MET A 178 -5.20 -3.91 -1.61
C MET A 178 -6.48 -4.50 -1.03
N LEU A 179 -6.60 -4.60 0.30
CA LEU A 179 -7.82 -5.04 0.98
C LEU A 179 -9.00 -4.09 0.74
N SER A 180 -8.77 -2.77 0.71
CA SER A 180 -9.82 -1.81 0.37
C SER A 180 -10.28 -1.92 -1.09
N HIS A 181 -9.36 -2.21 -2.01
CA HIS A 181 -9.70 -2.43 -3.43
C HIS A 181 -10.50 -3.73 -3.62
N GLU A 182 -10.16 -4.83 -2.94
CA GLU A 182 -10.96 -6.06 -3.02
C GLU A 182 -12.35 -5.87 -2.39
N GLY A 183 -12.47 -5.05 -1.34
CA GLY A 183 -13.77 -4.63 -0.79
C GLY A 183 -14.66 -3.94 -1.83
N VAL A 184 -14.11 -2.96 -2.56
CA VAL A 184 -14.84 -2.27 -3.66
C VAL A 184 -15.14 -3.23 -4.82
N LEU A 185 -14.22 -4.13 -5.18
CA LEU A 185 -14.50 -5.16 -6.19
C LEU A 185 -15.65 -6.10 -5.76
N GLN A 186 -15.73 -6.44 -4.47
CA GLN A 186 -16.81 -7.26 -3.93
C GLN A 186 -18.15 -6.52 -3.87
N GLU A 187 -18.15 -5.23 -3.53
CA GLU A 187 -19.34 -4.37 -3.61
C GLU A 187 -19.87 -4.30 -5.06
N ILE A 188 -18.98 -4.10 -6.04
CA ILE A 188 -19.34 -4.14 -7.46
C ILE A 188 -19.88 -5.52 -7.87
N ARG A 189 -19.27 -6.63 -7.42
CA ARG A 189 -19.81 -7.98 -7.66
C ARG A 189 -21.23 -8.14 -7.08
N SER A 190 -21.51 -7.57 -5.90
CA SER A 190 -22.85 -7.58 -5.30
C SER A 190 -23.86 -6.83 -6.17
N ILE A 191 -23.57 -5.57 -6.52
CA ILE A 191 -24.45 -4.73 -7.34
C ILE A 191 -24.77 -5.40 -8.70
N LEU A 192 -23.80 -6.13 -9.27
CA LEU A 192 -23.99 -6.90 -10.50
C LEU A 192 -24.88 -8.14 -10.29
N VAL A 193 -24.78 -8.85 -9.14
CA VAL A 193 -25.75 -9.91 -8.77
C VAL A 193 -27.15 -9.33 -8.58
N ASP A 194 -27.28 -8.23 -7.84
CA ASP A 194 -28.55 -7.56 -7.57
C ASP A 194 -29.24 -7.14 -8.89
N PHE A 195 -28.46 -6.70 -9.89
CA PHE A 195 -28.96 -6.40 -11.24
C PHE A 195 -29.34 -7.67 -12.04
N GLU A 196 -28.57 -8.75 -11.95
CA GLU A 196 -28.88 -10.03 -12.61
C GLU A 196 -30.21 -10.62 -12.09
N GLU A 197 -30.43 -10.54 -10.77
CA GLU A 197 -31.68 -10.94 -10.12
C GLU A 197 -32.85 -10.02 -10.46
N ALA A 198 -32.68 -8.70 -10.39
CA ALA A 198 -33.75 -7.74 -10.64
C ALA A 198 -34.17 -7.65 -12.12
N SER A 199 -33.25 -7.88 -13.06
CA SER A 199 -33.53 -7.84 -14.50
C SER A 199 -33.94 -9.21 -15.08
N GLY A 200 -33.57 -10.31 -14.43
CA GLY A 200 -33.68 -11.67 -14.97
C GLY A 200 -32.80 -11.94 -16.20
N LYS A 201 -31.93 -10.99 -16.60
CA LYS A 201 -31.03 -11.09 -17.75
C LYS A 201 -29.65 -11.51 -17.28
N LYS A 202 -29.14 -12.65 -17.74
CA LYS A 202 -27.78 -13.07 -17.39
C LYS A 202 -26.72 -12.13 -17.96
N ILE A 203 -25.89 -11.58 -17.08
CA ILE A 203 -24.77 -10.71 -17.43
C ILE A 203 -23.63 -11.58 -17.97
N CYS A 204 -23.34 -12.71 -17.32
CA CYS A 204 -22.28 -13.63 -17.71
C CYS A 204 -22.78 -15.08 -17.92
N GLU A 205 -22.20 -15.76 -18.92
CA GLU A 205 -22.66 -17.08 -19.36
C GLU A 205 -21.89 -18.24 -18.74
N HIS A 206 -20.62 -18.04 -18.36
CA HIS A 206 -19.68 -19.11 -18.00
C HIS A 206 -19.20 -19.14 -16.54
N ASP A 207 -19.18 -18.01 -15.82
CA ASP A 207 -18.74 -17.91 -14.43
C ASP A 207 -19.87 -17.40 -13.52
N SER A 208 -19.84 -17.73 -12.22
CA SER A 208 -20.67 -17.03 -11.24
C SER A 208 -20.19 -15.58 -11.09
N MET A 209 -21.12 -14.62 -11.03
CA MET A 209 -20.81 -13.22 -10.74
C MET A 209 -19.98 -13.05 -9.45
N SER A 210 -20.23 -13.88 -8.44
CA SER A 210 -19.50 -13.90 -7.16
C SER A 210 -18.01 -14.27 -7.31
N THR A 211 -17.65 -15.05 -8.32
CA THR A 211 -16.26 -15.49 -8.60
C THR A 211 -15.63 -14.72 -9.75
N MET A 212 -16.29 -13.67 -10.27
CA MET A 212 -15.81 -12.97 -11.46
C MET A 212 -14.49 -12.23 -11.20
N HIS A 213 -13.52 -12.46 -12.08
CA HIS A 213 -12.22 -11.82 -12.06
C HIS A 213 -12.32 -10.32 -12.40
N PHE A 214 -11.52 -9.47 -11.74
CA PHE A 214 -11.63 -8.00 -11.87
C PHE A 214 -11.50 -7.48 -13.32
N ARG A 215 -10.76 -8.20 -14.18
CA ARG A 215 -10.59 -7.85 -15.60
C ARG A 215 -11.88 -8.01 -16.42
N SER A 216 -12.80 -8.91 -16.03
CA SER A 216 -14.10 -9.09 -16.71
C SER A 216 -15.21 -8.20 -16.15
N LEU A 217 -15.11 -7.71 -14.90
CA LEU A 217 -16.07 -6.74 -14.32
C LEU A 217 -16.30 -5.53 -15.25
N GLY A 218 -15.24 -4.94 -15.80
CA GLY A 218 -15.35 -3.81 -16.73
C GLY A 218 -16.15 -4.13 -18.01
N SER A 219 -16.08 -5.38 -18.50
CA SER A 219 -16.87 -5.85 -19.65
C SER A 219 -18.33 -6.10 -19.27
N ALA A 220 -18.58 -6.69 -18.10
CA ALA A 220 -19.91 -6.89 -17.53
C ALA A 220 -20.67 -5.57 -17.33
N ILE A 221 -20.02 -4.57 -16.71
CA ILE A 221 -20.57 -3.21 -16.57
C ILE A 221 -20.83 -2.59 -17.95
N SER A 222 -19.90 -2.72 -18.89
CA SER A 222 -20.04 -2.20 -20.27
C SER A 222 -21.11 -2.91 -21.12
N LYS A 223 -21.58 -4.10 -20.69
CA LYS A 223 -22.76 -4.78 -21.25
C LYS A 223 -24.04 -4.18 -20.65
N ILE A 224 -24.13 -4.11 -19.33
CA ILE A 224 -25.31 -3.55 -18.61
C ILE A 224 -25.60 -2.12 -19.02
N LEU A 225 -24.59 -1.24 -19.04
CA LEU A 225 -24.78 0.17 -19.44
C LEU A 225 -25.37 0.30 -20.85
N ARG A 226 -25.03 -0.63 -21.76
CA ARG A 226 -25.56 -0.67 -23.13
C ARG A 226 -26.98 -1.20 -23.20
N GLU A 227 -27.31 -2.21 -22.38
CA GLU A 227 -28.67 -2.72 -22.24
C GLU A 227 -29.61 -1.68 -21.59
N LEU A 228 -29.11 -0.91 -20.62
CA LEU A 228 -29.84 0.22 -20.04
C LEU A 228 -30.06 1.34 -21.07
N ASP A 229 -29.06 1.67 -21.90
CA ASP A 229 -29.21 2.73 -22.91
C ASP A 229 -30.17 2.33 -24.05
N THR A 230 -30.21 1.04 -24.45
CA THR A 230 -31.23 0.55 -25.39
C THR A 230 -32.62 0.50 -24.77
N GLU A 231 -32.76 0.13 -23.49
CA GLU A 231 -34.03 0.12 -22.76
C GLU A 231 -34.56 1.55 -22.53
N ILE A 232 -33.69 2.51 -22.18
CA ILE A 232 -34.00 3.95 -22.13
C ILE A 232 -34.44 4.46 -23.50
N SER A 233 -33.76 4.07 -24.58
CA SER A 233 -34.11 4.47 -25.95
C SER A 233 -35.47 3.92 -26.39
N TYR A 234 -35.77 2.66 -26.05
CA TYR A 234 -37.07 2.03 -26.26
C TYR A 234 -38.19 2.73 -25.47
N LEU A 235 -37.95 3.03 -24.19
CA LEU A 235 -38.93 3.73 -23.35
C LEU A 235 -39.19 5.16 -23.84
N LYS A 236 -38.15 5.92 -24.23
CA LYS A 236 -38.32 7.24 -24.87
C LYS A 236 -39.19 7.15 -26.14
N GLY A 237 -38.93 6.17 -27.00
CA GLY A 237 -39.73 5.90 -28.21
C GLY A 237 -41.19 5.53 -27.94
N ARG A 238 -41.52 5.04 -26.73
CA ARG A 238 -42.88 4.77 -26.27
C ARG A 238 -43.54 5.91 -25.51
N ILE A 239 -42.76 6.77 -24.86
CA ILE A 239 -43.25 7.93 -24.11
C ILE A 239 -43.62 9.06 -25.07
N PHE A 240 -42.81 9.34 -26.08
CA PHE A 240 -43.02 10.46 -27.01
C PHE A 240 -44.42 10.47 -27.69
N PRO A 241 -44.98 9.34 -28.18
CA PRO A 241 -46.35 9.33 -28.71
C PRO A 241 -47.45 9.51 -27.65
N VAL A 242 -47.17 9.23 -26.38
CA VAL A 242 -48.09 9.44 -25.25
C VAL A 242 -48.04 10.89 -24.79
N GLU A 243 -46.88 11.54 -24.85
CA GLU A 243 -46.74 12.99 -24.63
C GLU A 243 -47.48 13.79 -25.71
N ASP A 244 -47.38 13.39 -26.98
CA ASP A 244 -48.14 13.99 -28.10
C ASP A 244 -49.66 13.80 -27.95
N GLN A 245 -50.12 12.61 -27.53
CA GLN A 245 -51.52 12.35 -27.18
C GLN A 245 -52.00 13.18 -25.98
N LEU A 246 -51.13 13.44 -24.99
CA LEU A 246 -51.48 14.24 -23.83
C LEU A 246 -51.58 15.73 -24.18
N GLU A 247 -50.65 16.26 -25.00
CA GLU A 247 -50.66 17.66 -25.41
C GLU A 247 -51.82 17.96 -26.38
N THR A 248 -52.15 17.03 -27.28
CA THR A 248 -53.36 17.14 -28.13
C THR A 248 -54.64 17.15 -27.28
N LEU A 249 -54.85 16.19 -26.38
CA LEU A 249 -55.98 16.19 -25.43
C LEU A 249 -56.06 17.47 -24.57
N LYS A 250 -54.91 17.99 -24.13
CA LYS A 250 -54.79 19.25 -23.38
C LYS A 250 -55.22 20.45 -24.23
N SER A 251 -54.83 20.49 -25.51
CA SER A 251 -55.27 21.54 -26.44
C SER A 251 -56.77 21.45 -26.74
N GLU A 252 -57.34 20.26 -26.93
CA GLU A 252 -58.79 20.06 -27.10
C GLU A 252 -59.57 20.51 -25.86
N SER A 253 -59.07 20.17 -24.66
CA SER A 253 -59.67 20.62 -23.40
C SER A 253 -59.61 22.13 -23.23
N GLN A 254 -58.49 22.78 -23.59
CA GLN A 254 -58.35 24.23 -23.54
C GLN A 254 -59.31 24.93 -24.52
N ASN A 255 -59.33 24.49 -25.78
CA ASN A 255 -60.25 24.99 -26.82
C ASN A 255 -61.73 24.85 -26.37
N LYS A 256 -62.07 23.76 -25.68
CA LYS A 256 -63.41 23.54 -25.13
C LYS A 256 -63.75 24.45 -23.96
N ILE A 257 -62.77 24.78 -23.10
CA ILE A 257 -62.94 25.76 -22.02
C ILE A 257 -63.14 27.17 -22.60
N GLU A 258 -62.33 27.55 -23.59
CA GLU A 258 -62.47 28.85 -24.28
C GLU A 258 -63.82 28.98 -25.00
N LEU A 259 -64.29 27.93 -25.68
CA LEU A 259 -65.62 27.91 -26.30
C LEU A 259 -66.76 28.06 -25.27
N LEU A 260 -66.63 27.44 -24.09
CA LEU A 260 -67.60 27.58 -23.00
C LEU A 260 -67.56 28.97 -22.35
N LEU A 261 -66.37 29.59 -22.24
CA LEU A 261 -66.21 30.96 -21.78
C LEU A 261 -66.83 31.96 -22.76
N GLN A 262 -66.58 31.81 -24.07
CA GLN A 262 -67.22 32.62 -25.11
C GLN A 262 -68.74 32.48 -25.05
N GLN A 263 -69.26 31.24 -24.97
CA GLN A 263 -70.70 31.00 -24.84
C GLN A 263 -71.30 31.63 -23.56
N HIS A 264 -70.53 31.70 -22.46
CA HIS A 264 -70.98 32.43 -21.26
C HIS A 264 -71.01 33.94 -21.50
N GLN A 265 -69.96 34.51 -22.10
CA GLN A 265 -69.88 35.94 -22.42
C GLN A 265 -71.01 36.38 -23.36
N ASP A 266 -71.27 35.63 -24.44
CA ASP A 266 -72.37 35.89 -25.38
C ASP A 266 -73.73 35.88 -24.66
N ARG A 267 -73.94 34.90 -23.78
CA ARG A 267 -75.18 34.73 -23.00
C ARG A 267 -75.35 35.79 -21.92
N GLU A 268 -74.25 36.29 -21.38
CA GLU A 268 -74.22 37.38 -20.41
C GLU A 268 -74.43 38.74 -21.08
N GLN A 269 -73.86 38.97 -22.26
CA GLN A 269 -74.14 40.12 -23.11
C GLN A 269 -75.63 40.16 -23.50
N ALA A 270 -76.22 39.02 -23.89
CA ALA A 270 -77.64 38.90 -24.15
C ALA A 270 -78.51 39.16 -22.89
N ARG A 271 -78.08 38.72 -21.70
CA ARG A 271 -78.74 39.10 -20.43
C ARG A 271 -78.64 40.60 -20.16
N ASN A 272 -77.50 41.22 -20.40
CA ASN A 272 -77.28 42.65 -20.17
C ASN A 272 -78.09 43.51 -21.15
N GLN A 273 -78.23 43.08 -22.40
CA GLN A 273 -79.18 43.68 -23.37
C GLN A 273 -80.62 43.55 -22.89
N ASN A 274 -81.06 42.35 -22.49
CA ASN A 274 -82.41 42.16 -21.94
C ASN A 274 -82.64 42.98 -20.66
N SER A 275 -81.64 43.12 -19.78
CA SER A 275 -81.73 43.97 -18.59
C SER A 275 -81.78 45.45 -18.94
N MET A 276 -81.12 45.89 -20.02
CA MET A 276 -81.24 47.25 -20.54
C MET A 276 -82.66 47.51 -21.08
N TYR A 277 -83.21 46.60 -21.89
CA TYR A 277 -84.57 46.71 -22.41
C TYR A 277 -85.62 46.66 -21.30
N MET A 278 -85.48 45.78 -20.31
CA MET A 278 -86.36 45.73 -19.13
C MET A 278 -86.28 47.03 -18.30
N ARG A 279 -85.08 47.62 -18.17
CA ARG A 279 -84.93 48.91 -17.48
C ARG A 279 -85.56 50.05 -18.27
N GLN A 280 -85.34 50.12 -19.58
CA GLN A 280 -85.99 51.09 -20.47
C GLN A 280 -87.52 50.97 -20.43
N LEU A 281 -88.06 49.75 -20.38
CA LEU A 281 -89.50 49.51 -20.18
C LEU A 281 -89.97 50.03 -18.81
N SER A 282 -89.24 49.73 -17.74
CA SER A 282 -89.57 50.24 -16.39
C SER A 282 -89.44 51.76 -16.27
N ASP A 283 -88.48 52.38 -16.96
CA ASP A 283 -88.31 53.84 -17.01
C ASP A 283 -89.43 54.49 -17.85
N LEU A 284 -89.93 53.81 -18.90
CA LEU A 284 -91.12 54.22 -19.66
C LEU A 284 -92.42 54.07 -18.84
N GLU A 285 -92.59 52.98 -18.10
CA GLU A 285 -93.71 52.79 -17.16
C GLU A 285 -93.67 53.82 -16.02
N SER A 286 -92.49 54.13 -15.51
CA SER A 286 -92.26 55.15 -14.49
C SER A 286 -92.55 56.55 -15.03
N THR A 287 -92.05 56.92 -16.22
CA THR A 287 -92.35 58.23 -16.83
C THR A 287 -93.81 58.38 -17.22
N VAL A 288 -94.49 57.32 -17.69
CA VAL A 288 -95.95 57.32 -17.89
C VAL A 288 -96.69 57.52 -16.56
N SER A 289 -96.21 56.94 -15.47
CA SER A 289 -96.80 57.10 -14.13
C SER A 289 -96.53 58.48 -13.52
N GLN A 290 -95.33 59.02 -13.74
CA GLN A 290 -94.89 60.36 -13.35
C GLN A 290 -95.69 61.43 -14.10
N LEU A 291 -95.81 61.36 -15.43
CA LEU A 291 -96.65 62.25 -16.23
C LEU A 291 -98.13 62.17 -15.80
N ARG A 292 -98.62 60.99 -15.40
CA ARG A 292 -99.96 60.82 -14.80
C ARG A 292 -100.08 61.42 -13.38
N SER A 293 -98.98 61.75 -12.69
CA SER A 293 -98.98 62.49 -11.42
C SER A 293 -98.77 63.98 -11.61
N GLU A 294 -97.82 64.38 -12.45
CA GLU A 294 -97.60 65.78 -12.83
C GLU A 294 -98.85 66.38 -13.49
N LEU A 295 -99.59 65.62 -14.31
CA LEU A 295 -100.89 66.07 -14.85
C LEU A 295 -101.97 66.26 -13.76
N ARG A 296 -101.86 65.58 -12.61
CA ARG A 296 -102.73 65.77 -11.43
C ARG A 296 -102.23 66.89 -10.52
N GLU A 297 -100.92 67.10 -10.44
CA GLU A 297 -100.27 68.05 -9.53
C GLU A 297 -100.13 69.43 -10.15
N ALA A 298 -99.79 69.57 -11.42
CA ALA A 298 -99.87 70.83 -12.16
C ALA A 298 -101.30 71.39 -12.13
N LYS A 299 -102.31 70.51 -12.25
CA LYS A 299 -103.72 70.88 -12.10
C LYS A 299 -104.01 71.51 -10.74
N ARG A 300 -103.36 71.07 -9.66
CA ARG A 300 -103.50 71.63 -8.30
C ARG A 300 -102.60 72.84 -8.05
N MET A 301 -101.36 72.84 -8.56
CA MET A 301 -100.44 73.97 -8.46
C MET A 301 -100.93 75.20 -9.22
N TYR A 302 -101.73 75.04 -10.28
CA TYR A 302 -102.44 76.17 -10.91
C TYR A 302 -103.65 76.67 -10.10
N GLU A 303 -104.18 75.86 -9.17
CA GLU A 303 -105.16 76.31 -8.17
C GLU A 303 -104.42 77.09 -7.06
N ASP A 304 -103.34 76.53 -6.50
CA ASP A 304 -102.55 77.12 -5.39
C ASP A 304 -101.77 78.40 -5.79
N LYS A 305 -101.12 78.44 -6.97
CA LYS A 305 -100.18 79.54 -7.33
C LYS A 305 -100.87 80.88 -7.58
N ILE A 306 -102.19 80.87 -7.79
CA ILE A 306 -103.03 82.08 -7.88
C ILE A 306 -103.09 82.80 -6.52
N GLU A 307 -102.97 82.09 -5.40
CA GLU A 307 -103.20 82.61 -4.03
C GLU A 307 -101.96 83.19 -3.33
N GLU A 308 -100.74 82.88 -3.80
CA GLU A 308 -99.47 83.30 -3.14
C GLU A 308 -98.73 84.45 -3.85
N LEU A 309 -98.98 84.68 -5.15
CA LEU A 309 -98.38 85.84 -5.84
C LEU A 309 -98.87 87.19 -5.27
N GLU A 310 -99.97 87.19 -4.54
CA GLU A 310 -100.56 88.37 -3.91
C GLU A 310 -99.79 88.87 -2.66
N LYS A 311 -98.78 88.13 -2.17
CA LYS A 311 -98.16 88.40 -0.85
C LYS A 311 -96.71 88.94 -0.86
N GLN A 312 -95.80 88.38 -1.66
CA GLN A 312 -94.35 88.48 -1.34
C GLN A 312 -93.58 89.74 -1.81
N LEU A 313 -94.21 90.69 -2.51
CA LEU A 313 -93.52 91.83 -3.15
C LEU A 313 -92.95 92.90 -2.18
N VAL A 314 -92.80 92.61 -0.89
CA VAL A 314 -92.78 93.61 0.19
C VAL A 314 -91.46 93.68 0.98
N LEU A 315 -90.65 92.60 1.05
CA LEU A 315 -89.69 92.44 2.16
C LEU A 315 -88.18 92.66 1.88
N ALA A 316 -87.67 92.46 0.66
CA ALA A 316 -86.24 92.17 0.43
C ALA A 316 -85.22 93.34 0.51
N ASN A 317 -85.55 94.42 1.23
CA ASN A 317 -84.91 95.75 1.24
C ASN A 317 -83.39 95.93 1.54
N SER A 318 -82.81 95.16 2.49
CA SER A 318 -82.15 95.86 3.64
C SER A 318 -80.73 95.50 4.14
N GLU A 319 -80.09 94.36 3.84
CA GLU A 319 -79.12 93.75 4.81
C GLU A 319 -77.60 93.72 4.47
N LEU A 320 -77.12 94.36 3.39
CA LEU A 320 -75.91 93.88 2.68
C LEU A 320 -74.49 94.35 3.16
N THR A 321 -74.29 95.04 4.28
CA THR A 321 -73.18 96.05 4.38
C THR A 321 -71.88 95.78 5.17
N GLU A 322 -71.68 94.68 5.92
CA GLU A 322 -70.75 94.73 7.10
C GLU A 322 -69.28 94.20 6.97
N ALA A 323 -68.92 93.28 6.07
CA ALA A 323 -67.67 92.48 6.23
C ALA A 323 -66.40 93.04 5.53
N ARG A 324 -65.32 93.44 6.25
CA ARG A 324 -64.11 94.03 5.58
C ARG A 324 -62.68 94.06 6.21
N THR A 325 -62.37 93.56 7.42
CA THR A 325 -61.25 94.17 8.23
C THR A 325 -59.98 93.37 8.66
N GLU A 326 -59.75 92.09 8.31
CA GLU A 326 -58.67 91.27 8.96
C GLU A 326 -57.64 90.64 7.98
N ARG A 327 -56.31 90.85 8.12
CA ARG A 327 -55.29 90.03 7.38
C ARG A 327 -53.76 90.03 7.71
N ASP A 328 -53.10 91.10 8.17
CA ASP A 328 -51.64 91.28 7.91
C ASP A 328 -50.66 90.88 9.05
N GLN A 329 -49.89 89.75 8.99
CA GLN A 329 -48.87 89.46 10.05
C GLN A 329 -47.65 88.49 9.86
N PHE A 330 -47.38 87.80 8.73
CA PHE A 330 -46.32 86.74 8.68
C PHE A 330 -45.08 87.06 7.81
N SER A 331 -43.89 87.37 8.38
CA SER A 331 -42.69 87.72 7.57
C SER A 331 -41.28 87.73 8.28
N GLN A 332 -40.87 86.75 9.11
CA GLN A 332 -39.54 86.81 9.79
C GLN A 332 -38.87 85.44 10.12
N GLU A 333 -37.54 85.46 10.31
CA GLU A 333 -36.61 84.41 10.83
C GLU A 333 -36.14 83.25 9.91
N SER A 334 -34.89 83.30 9.38
CA SER A 334 -34.25 82.16 8.68
C SER A 334 -32.69 82.21 8.49
N GLY A 335 -31.94 83.09 9.16
CA GLY A 335 -30.63 83.55 8.62
C GLY A 335 -29.30 83.21 9.33
N ASN A 336 -29.22 82.25 10.27
CA ASN A 336 -28.28 82.36 11.39
C ASN A 336 -27.30 81.18 11.65
N LEU A 337 -26.65 80.60 10.61
CA LEU A 337 -25.83 79.37 10.77
C LEU A 337 -24.39 79.36 10.17
N ASP A 338 -23.95 80.39 9.44
CA ASP A 338 -22.73 80.32 8.60
C ASP A 338 -21.43 80.79 9.32
N ASP A 339 -21.53 81.58 10.39
CA ASP A 339 -20.40 82.32 11.00
C ASP A 339 -19.38 81.48 11.79
N GLN A 340 -19.64 80.20 12.08
CA GLN A 340 -18.83 79.45 13.05
C GLN A 340 -17.45 78.98 12.53
N LEU A 341 -17.22 79.02 11.21
CA LEU A 341 -16.09 78.35 10.58
C LEU A 341 -14.78 79.16 10.54
N GLN A 342 -14.82 80.48 10.75
CA GLN A 342 -13.63 81.36 10.61
C GLN A 342 -12.70 81.42 11.84
N LYS A 343 -13.06 80.82 12.98
CA LYS A 343 -12.46 81.18 14.29
C LYS A 343 -11.12 80.49 14.65
N LEU A 344 -10.69 79.47 13.92
CA LEU A 344 -9.55 78.60 14.30
C LEU A 344 -8.18 78.97 13.69
N LEU A 345 -8.09 80.01 12.86
CA LEU A 345 -6.84 80.38 12.16
C LEU A 345 -5.93 81.38 12.91
N ALA A 346 -6.32 81.86 14.10
CA ALA A 346 -5.66 83.02 14.72
C ALA A 346 -4.47 82.70 15.66
N ASP A 347 -4.46 81.56 16.34
CA ASP A 347 -3.57 81.36 17.50
C ASP A 347 -2.09 81.03 17.19
N LEU A 348 -1.75 80.71 15.94
CA LEU A 348 -0.40 80.27 15.57
C LEU A 348 0.63 81.43 15.53
N HIS A 349 0.18 82.67 15.42
CA HIS A 349 1.04 83.84 15.14
C HIS A 349 1.65 84.54 16.38
N LYS A 350 1.57 83.94 17.57
CA LYS A 350 1.84 84.63 18.85
C LYS A 350 3.22 84.36 19.49
N ARG A 351 4.02 83.42 18.97
CA ARG A 351 5.21 82.88 19.68
C ARG A 351 6.60 83.28 19.16
N GLU A 352 6.68 84.21 18.20
CA GLU A 352 7.90 84.46 17.42
C GLU A 352 8.64 85.78 17.79
N LYS A 353 8.25 86.46 18.89
CA LYS A 353 8.53 87.90 19.08
C LYS A 353 9.31 88.32 20.33
N GLU A 354 9.98 87.40 21.03
CA GLU A 354 10.56 87.65 22.37
C GLU A 354 12.10 87.48 22.46
N LEU A 355 12.82 87.27 21.35
CA LEU A 355 14.26 86.91 21.36
C LEU A 355 15.23 88.05 20.93
N SER A 356 14.76 89.28 20.73
CA SER A 356 15.45 90.28 19.89
C SER A 356 15.96 91.56 20.57
N LEU A 357 16.33 91.54 21.86
CA LEU A 357 16.69 92.78 22.60
C LEU A 357 17.98 92.77 23.46
N GLU A 358 18.71 91.66 23.56
CA GLU A 358 19.76 91.47 24.60
C GLU A 358 21.23 91.66 24.10
N LYS A 359 21.52 92.60 23.18
CA LYS A 359 22.88 92.79 22.63
C LYS A 359 23.22 94.21 22.09
N GLU A 360 23.52 95.21 22.96
CA GLU A 360 24.31 96.41 22.55
C GLU A 360 24.85 97.26 23.73
N GLN A 361 25.87 96.81 24.50
CA GLN A 361 26.61 97.71 25.43
C GLN A 361 27.97 97.18 25.98
N ASN A 362 29.13 97.59 25.41
CA ASN A 362 30.44 97.77 26.13
C ASN A 362 31.65 98.14 25.22
N LYS A 363 32.34 99.30 25.42
CA LYS A 363 33.66 99.65 24.78
C LYS A 363 34.35 100.96 25.29
N ARG A 364 35.64 100.95 25.72
CA ARG A 364 36.74 102.03 25.71
C ARG A 364 37.62 102.17 27.01
N LEU A 365 38.97 102.45 26.92
CA LEU A 365 39.91 103.30 27.79
C LEU A 365 41.47 102.92 27.88
N TRP A 366 42.42 103.92 28.04
CA TRP A 366 43.86 103.98 28.63
C TRP A 366 45.26 103.82 27.86
N ASP A 367 46.39 104.58 28.21
CA ASP A 367 47.82 104.60 27.58
C ASP A 367 49.10 105.45 28.17
N ARG A 368 50.43 105.14 27.82
CA ARG A 368 51.80 105.92 27.55
C ARG A 368 53.08 106.39 28.48
N ASP A 369 54.34 106.56 27.87
CA ASP A 369 55.65 107.44 28.07
C ASP A 369 57.09 107.13 28.79
N THR A 370 58.31 107.75 28.41
CA THR A 370 59.79 107.61 28.95
C THR A 370 61.04 108.51 28.35
N GLY A 371 62.31 108.69 28.94
CA GLY A 371 63.64 109.26 28.31
C GLY A 371 65.03 109.62 29.11
N ASN A 372 66.21 110.03 28.44
CA ASN A 372 67.59 110.68 28.85
C ASN A 372 68.97 109.87 29.20
N SER A 373 70.33 110.27 29.29
CA SER A 373 71.39 111.35 28.91
C SER A 373 72.98 111.00 29.17
N ILE A 374 74.09 111.81 28.84
CA ILE A 374 75.61 111.43 28.68
C ILE A 374 76.84 112.51 28.93
N THR A 375 78.16 112.18 29.29
CA THR A 375 79.54 112.89 29.03
C THR A 375 80.88 112.15 29.51
N ILE A 376 81.84 111.62 28.68
CA ILE A 376 82.95 110.68 29.14
C ILE A 376 84.37 110.72 28.40
N ASP A 377 84.73 111.74 27.61
CA ASP A 377 85.40 111.50 26.29
C ASP A 377 86.96 111.45 26.08
N HIS A 378 87.89 111.77 27.01
CA HIS A 378 89.35 111.65 26.73
C HIS A 378 90.02 110.40 27.31
N LEU A 379 89.66 109.97 28.52
CA LEU A 379 90.06 108.64 29.04
C LEU A 379 89.69 107.53 28.04
N ARG A 380 88.62 107.75 27.25
CA ARG A 380 88.30 106.90 26.10
C ARG A 380 89.50 106.62 25.22
N ARG A 381 90.42 107.52 24.88
CA ARG A 381 91.33 107.27 23.73
C ARG A 381 92.51 106.31 23.99
N GLU A 382 93.17 106.38 25.16
CA GLU A 382 94.14 105.34 25.56
C GLU A 382 93.45 104.08 26.09
N LEU A 383 92.24 104.24 26.67
CA LEU A 383 91.36 103.09 26.86
C LEU A 383 91.10 102.44 25.51
N ASP A 384 90.77 103.19 24.44
CA ASP A 384 90.33 102.73 23.12
C ASP A 384 91.44 101.95 22.43
N ASP A 385 92.69 102.38 22.39
CA ASP A 385 93.76 101.57 21.78
C ASP A 385 93.94 100.22 22.51
N ARG A 386 93.84 100.19 23.85
CA ARG A 386 93.91 98.94 24.62
C ARG A 386 92.62 98.14 24.60
N ASN A 387 91.48 98.80 24.50
CA ASN A 387 90.12 98.28 24.36
C ASN A 387 89.89 97.78 22.93
N MET A 388 90.64 98.25 21.92
CA MET A 388 90.64 97.74 20.56
C MET A 388 91.47 96.47 20.45
N GLU A 389 92.63 96.38 21.10
CA GLU A 389 93.35 95.09 21.20
C GLU A 389 92.63 94.09 22.13
N VAL A 390 92.03 94.55 23.24
CA VAL A 390 91.14 93.72 24.06
C VAL A 390 89.90 93.32 23.26
N GLN A 391 89.22 94.21 22.53
CA GLN A 391 88.11 93.83 21.64
C GLN A 391 88.56 92.91 20.51
N ARG A 392 89.79 93.00 20.00
CA ARG A 392 90.31 92.08 18.99
C ARG A 392 90.57 90.69 19.57
N LEU A 393 91.10 90.62 20.79
CA LEU A 393 91.31 89.37 21.52
C LEU A 393 89.99 88.78 22.03
N GLU A 394 89.05 89.60 22.50
CA GLU A 394 87.68 89.23 22.87
C GLU A 394 86.87 88.83 21.63
N ALA A 395 87.05 89.48 20.48
CA ALA A 395 86.42 89.06 19.23
C ALA A 395 87.00 87.73 18.74
N LEU A 396 88.30 87.48 18.87
CA LEU A 396 88.91 86.18 18.61
C LEU A 396 88.44 85.09 19.60
N LEU A 397 88.34 85.42 20.89
CA LEU A 397 87.87 84.50 21.93
C LEU A 397 86.37 84.22 21.79
N LYS A 398 85.56 85.24 21.44
CA LYS A 398 84.13 85.12 21.13
C LYS A 398 83.88 84.41 19.81
N ALA A 399 84.73 84.62 18.80
CA ALA A 399 84.74 83.85 17.55
C ALA A 399 85.03 82.37 17.84
N MET A 400 86.18 82.03 18.46
CA MET A 400 86.48 80.65 18.88
C MET A 400 85.40 80.06 19.77
N LYS A 401 84.85 80.81 20.74
CA LYS A 401 83.75 80.33 21.59
C LYS A 401 82.49 80.06 20.77
N SER A 402 82.13 80.93 19.83
CA SER A 402 80.99 80.73 18.93
C SER A 402 81.22 79.62 17.90
N GLU A 403 82.47 79.37 17.52
CA GLU A 403 82.85 78.34 16.56
C GLU A 403 82.91 76.96 17.23
N CYS A 404 83.49 76.85 18.43
CA CYS A 404 83.38 75.66 19.28
C CYS A 404 81.92 75.39 19.69
N GLN A 405 81.15 76.42 20.05
CA GLN A 405 79.72 76.29 20.35
C GLN A 405 78.96 75.80 19.12
N GLY A 406 79.12 76.43 17.96
CA GLY A 406 78.48 76.03 16.71
C GLY A 406 78.96 74.66 16.20
N GLN A 407 80.21 74.26 16.50
CA GLN A 407 80.72 72.93 16.21
C GLN A 407 80.08 71.88 17.13
N MET A 408 79.92 72.19 18.43
CA MET A 408 79.20 71.35 19.39
C MET A 408 77.72 71.23 19.01
N GLU A 409 77.05 72.32 18.64
CA GLU A 409 75.66 72.34 18.17
C GLU A 409 75.47 71.53 16.88
N ARG A 410 76.39 71.68 15.90
CA ARG A 410 76.39 70.85 14.68
C ARG A 410 76.64 69.37 14.98
N GLN A 411 77.50 69.04 15.95
CA GLN A 411 77.70 67.65 16.39
C GLN A 411 76.46 67.12 17.13
N MET A 412 75.85 67.90 18.02
CA MET A 412 74.63 67.52 18.75
C MET A 412 73.45 67.32 17.80
N ALA A 413 73.24 68.20 16.82
CA ALA A 413 72.21 68.02 15.79
C ALA A 413 72.47 66.77 14.92
N ALA A 414 73.73 66.50 14.57
CA ALA A 414 74.10 65.28 13.84
C ALA A 414 73.96 64.00 14.69
N ILE A 415 74.14 64.08 16.01
CA ILE A 415 73.88 62.98 16.96
C ILE A 415 72.38 62.79 17.13
N GLN A 416 71.58 63.86 17.26
CA GLN A 416 70.13 63.77 17.34
C GLN A 416 69.54 63.15 16.07
N GLY A 417 69.95 63.60 14.87
CA GLY A 417 69.51 62.99 13.61
C GLY A 417 69.92 61.51 13.47
N LYS A 418 71.04 61.10 14.07
CA LYS A 418 71.43 59.69 14.19
C LYS A 418 70.55 58.92 15.17
N ASN A 419 70.19 59.50 16.31
CA ASN A 419 69.27 58.87 17.27
C ASN A 419 67.86 58.73 16.68
N GLU A 420 67.32 59.76 16.06
CA GLU A 420 66.01 59.71 15.39
C GLU A 420 65.97 58.69 14.24
N SER A 421 67.08 58.49 13.51
CA SER A 421 67.18 57.44 12.50
C SER A 421 67.38 56.04 13.11
N LEU A 422 68.08 55.91 14.24
CA LEU A 422 68.17 54.68 15.02
C LEU A 422 66.81 54.24 15.60
N GLU A 423 66.01 55.18 16.10
CA GLU A 423 64.64 54.94 16.57
C GLU A 423 63.72 54.51 15.42
N LYS A 424 63.81 55.18 14.26
CA LYS A 424 63.08 54.77 13.03
C LYS A 424 63.48 53.36 12.59
N VAL A 425 64.78 53.03 12.59
CA VAL A 425 65.28 51.67 12.31
C VAL A 425 64.78 50.65 13.34
N SER A 426 64.75 51.01 14.62
CA SER A 426 64.26 50.13 15.69
C SER A 426 62.76 49.84 15.56
N SER A 427 61.96 50.87 15.24
CA SER A 427 60.52 50.75 14.96
C SER A 427 60.25 49.88 13.73
N LEU A 428 60.97 50.12 12.62
CA LEU A 428 60.87 49.30 11.40
C LEU A 428 61.32 47.85 11.65
N THR A 429 62.32 47.62 12.51
CA THR A 429 62.75 46.27 12.91
C THR A 429 61.67 45.55 13.71
N ALA A 430 61.02 46.23 14.66
CA ALA A 430 59.90 45.67 15.42
C ALA A 430 58.69 45.35 14.51
N GLN A 431 58.37 46.21 13.55
CA GLN A 431 57.35 45.95 12.54
C GLN A 431 57.72 44.77 11.62
N LEU A 432 58.99 44.63 11.24
CA LEU A 432 59.49 43.52 10.43
C LEU A 432 59.40 42.17 11.18
N GLU A 433 59.78 42.11 12.46
CA GLU A 433 59.62 40.86 13.23
C GLU A 433 58.16 40.54 13.52
N SER A 434 57.31 41.56 13.78
CA SER A 434 55.86 41.36 13.93
C SER A 434 55.21 40.81 12.66
N THR A 435 55.60 41.29 11.47
CA THR A 435 55.07 40.81 10.19
C THR A 435 55.62 39.44 9.79
N LYS A 436 56.89 39.14 10.09
CA LYS A 436 57.46 37.78 9.98
C LYS A 436 56.71 36.78 10.87
N GLU A 437 56.40 37.16 12.10
CA GLU A 437 55.68 36.30 13.05
C GLU A 437 54.21 36.06 12.63
N MET A 438 53.54 37.09 12.12
CA MET A 438 52.23 36.93 11.49
C MET A 438 52.29 35.99 10.27
N LEU A 439 53.34 36.11 9.44
CA LEU A 439 53.54 35.23 8.29
C LEU A 439 53.79 33.78 8.69
N ARG A 440 54.56 33.50 9.77
CA ARG A 440 54.69 32.13 10.32
C ARG A 440 53.34 31.53 10.66
N LYS A 441 52.53 32.25 11.44
CA LYS A 441 51.20 31.80 11.88
C LYS A 441 50.26 31.54 10.71
N VAL A 442 50.26 32.39 9.68
CA VAL A 442 49.48 32.16 8.46
C VAL A 442 49.97 30.93 7.69
N VAL A 443 51.28 30.66 7.64
CA VAL A 443 51.85 29.44 7.03
C VAL A 443 51.51 28.18 7.84
N GLU A 444 51.57 28.25 9.18
CA GLU A 444 51.18 27.17 10.09
C GLU A 444 49.68 26.84 9.96
N GLU A 445 48.81 27.86 9.96
CA GLU A 445 47.39 27.69 9.68
C GLU A 445 47.12 27.10 8.30
N LEU A 446 47.86 27.52 7.27
CA LEU A 446 47.68 27.05 5.89
C LEU A 446 48.15 25.59 5.75
N THR A 447 49.26 25.20 6.38
CA THR A 447 49.70 23.80 6.40
C THR A 447 48.75 22.91 7.21
N ALA A 448 48.23 23.38 8.35
CA ALA A 448 47.17 22.68 9.08
C ALA A 448 45.90 22.49 8.23
N LYS A 449 45.42 23.56 7.57
CA LYS A 449 44.25 23.52 6.67
C LYS A 449 44.49 22.58 5.47
N LYS A 450 45.72 22.54 4.92
CA LYS A 450 46.11 21.60 3.86
C LYS A 450 46.05 20.15 4.34
N MET A 451 46.57 19.84 5.54
CA MET A 451 46.48 18.49 6.11
C MET A 451 45.04 18.07 6.36
N THR A 452 44.17 18.97 6.86
CA THR A 452 42.74 18.68 7.01
C THR A 452 42.05 18.46 5.65
N LEU A 453 42.37 19.26 4.62
CA LEU A 453 41.82 19.09 3.28
C LEU A 453 42.21 17.72 2.72
N GLU A 454 43.49 17.37 2.72
CA GLU A 454 43.95 16.04 2.26
C GLU A 454 43.31 14.89 3.06
N SER A 455 43.06 15.06 4.35
CA SER A 455 42.34 14.06 5.14
C SER A 455 40.89 13.89 4.68
N SER A 456 40.20 15.01 4.36
CA SER A 456 38.85 14.98 3.81
C SER A 456 38.79 14.37 2.40
N GLU A 457 39.76 14.69 1.53
CA GLU A 457 39.88 14.12 0.19
C GLU A 457 40.05 12.59 0.21
N ARG A 458 40.81 12.06 1.18
CA ARG A 458 40.90 10.61 1.45
C ARG A 458 39.54 10.05 1.84
N THR A 459 38.87 10.61 2.85
CA THR A 459 37.54 10.11 3.28
C THR A 459 36.48 10.19 2.17
N VAL A 460 36.51 11.21 1.32
CA VAL A 460 35.62 11.32 0.14
C VAL A 460 35.93 10.23 -0.89
N SER A 461 37.22 9.90 -1.10
CA SER A 461 37.63 8.81 -1.98
C SER A 461 37.18 7.44 -1.44
N ASP A 462 37.35 7.20 -0.14
CA ASP A 462 36.95 5.96 0.52
C ASP A 462 35.42 5.77 0.51
N LEU A 463 34.66 6.84 0.80
CA LEU A 463 33.20 6.85 0.70
C LEU A 463 32.73 6.63 -0.76
N THR A 464 33.42 7.20 -1.74
CA THR A 464 33.11 6.99 -3.17
C THR A 464 33.36 5.55 -3.59
N ALA A 465 34.46 4.94 -3.14
CA ALA A 465 34.75 3.53 -3.39
C ALA A 465 33.71 2.60 -2.73
N SER A 466 33.29 2.91 -1.50
CA SER A 466 32.24 2.17 -0.79
C SER A 466 30.88 2.30 -1.48
N LEU A 467 30.52 3.51 -1.95
CA LEU A 467 29.30 3.75 -2.72
C LEU A 467 29.25 2.86 -3.98
N GLN A 468 30.32 2.86 -4.79
CA GLN A 468 30.40 2.02 -5.99
C GLN A 468 30.34 0.51 -5.68
N GLU A 469 30.79 0.08 -4.51
CA GLU A 469 30.61 -1.30 -4.06
C GLU A 469 29.15 -1.59 -3.71
N LYS A 470 28.44 -0.66 -3.04
CA LYS A 470 26.99 -0.80 -2.79
C LYS A 470 26.21 -0.84 -4.10
N GLU A 471 26.54 0.01 -5.06
CA GLU A 471 25.91 0.05 -6.38
C GLU A 471 26.07 -1.30 -7.10
N ARG A 472 27.30 -1.83 -7.19
CA ARG A 472 27.56 -3.16 -7.78
C ARG A 472 26.82 -4.30 -7.06
N ALA A 473 26.67 -4.22 -5.74
CA ALA A 473 25.88 -5.20 -4.98
C ALA A 473 24.36 -5.08 -5.26
N ILE A 474 23.85 -3.86 -5.41
CA ILE A 474 22.45 -3.60 -5.80
C ILE A 474 22.19 -4.10 -7.23
N GLU A 475 23.09 -3.86 -8.18
CA GLU A 475 23.00 -4.42 -9.55
C GLU A 475 22.95 -5.94 -9.55
N ALA A 476 23.83 -6.60 -8.77
CA ALA A 476 23.85 -8.06 -8.65
C ALA A 476 22.54 -8.62 -8.09
N THR A 477 21.99 -8.03 -7.03
CA THR A 477 20.70 -8.47 -6.46
C THR A 477 19.52 -8.18 -7.40
N ASN A 478 19.52 -7.07 -8.14
CA ASN A 478 18.51 -6.78 -9.16
C ASN A 478 18.55 -7.78 -10.34
N ALA A 479 19.75 -8.21 -10.75
CA ALA A 479 19.91 -9.27 -11.75
C ALA A 479 19.39 -10.63 -11.25
N GLU A 480 19.56 -10.94 -9.95
CA GLU A 480 18.98 -12.14 -9.34
C GLU A 480 17.46 -12.07 -9.20
N ILE A 481 16.91 -10.94 -8.73
CA ILE A 481 15.45 -10.68 -8.70
C ILE A 481 14.84 -10.87 -10.09
N THR A 482 15.51 -10.42 -11.15
CA THR A 482 15.06 -10.58 -12.54
C THR A 482 15.03 -12.06 -12.97
N LYS A 483 16.05 -12.86 -12.62
CA LYS A 483 16.08 -14.31 -12.85
C LYS A 483 15.02 -15.06 -12.03
N LEU A 484 14.74 -14.61 -10.81
CA LEU A 484 13.69 -15.20 -9.97
C LEU A 484 12.29 -14.91 -10.52
N ARG A 485 12.04 -13.69 -11.03
CA ARG A 485 10.78 -13.33 -11.71
C ARG A 485 10.54 -14.21 -12.94
N SER A 486 11.49 -14.29 -13.88
CA SER A 486 11.30 -15.12 -15.08
C SER A 486 11.13 -16.61 -14.77
N ARG A 487 11.73 -17.12 -13.68
CA ARG A 487 11.47 -18.48 -13.19
C ARG A 487 10.05 -18.65 -12.63
N VAL A 488 9.49 -17.64 -11.96
CA VAL A 488 8.09 -17.65 -11.52
C VAL A 488 7.14 -17.58 -12.72
N ASP A 489 7.42 -16.73 -13.72
CA ASP A 489 6.62 -16.62 -14.94
C ASP A 489 6.56 -17.95 -15.71
N LEU A 490 7.69 -18.66 -15.83
CA LEU A 490 7.74 -20.02 -16.39
C LEU A 490 6.91 -21.03 -15.59
N LYS A 491 6.95 -20.98 -14.24
CA LYS A 491 6.11 -21.87 -13.42
C LYS A 491 4.62 -21.53 -13.48
N LEU A 492 4.25 -20.27 -13.69
CA LEU A 492 2.86 -19.90 -13.96
C LEU A 492 2.38 -20.43 -15.32
N GLN A 493 3.25 -20.45 -16.35
CA GLN A 493 2.94 -21.07 -17.64
C GLN A 493 2.78 -22.60 -17.53
N GLU A 494 3.67 -23.28 -16.80
CA GLU A 494 3.54 -24.72 -16.51
C GLU A 494 2.23 -25.04 -15.77
N LEU A 495 1.88 -24.28 -14.73
CA LEU A 495 0.64 -24.48 -13.98
C LEU A 495 -0.61 -24.24 -14.83
N GLN A 496 -0.58 -23.26 -15.75
CA GLN A 496 -1.67 -23.04 -16.70
C GLN A 496 -1.80 -24.18 -17.72
N HIS A 497 -0.68 -24.78 -18.16
CA HIS A 497 -0.69 -25.97 -19.02
C HIS A 497 -1.34 -27.17 -18.29
N LEU A 498 -0.88 -27.46 -17.07
CA LEU A 498 -1.42 -28.54 -16.24
C LEU A 498 -2.92 -28.33 -15.91
N LYS A 499 -3.36 -27.08 -15.74
CA LYS A 499 -4.80 -26.77 -15.62
C LYS A 499 -5.55 -27.15 -16.90
N ASN A 500 -5.08 -26.72 -18.07
CA ASN A 500 -5.71 -27.03 -19.35
C ASN A 500 -5.79 -28.54 -19.61
N GLU A 501 -4.73 -29.29 -19.26
CA GLU A 501 -4.72 -30.76 -19.33
C GLU A 501 -5.73 -31.39 -18.35
N GLY A 502 -5.82 -30.88 -17.12
CA GLY A 502 -6.80 -31.33 -16.13
C GLY A 502 -8.26 -31.04 -16.51
N ASP A 503 -8.51 -29.92 -17.19
CA ASP A 503 -9.82 -29.60 -17.76
C ASP A 503 -10.13 -30.50 -18.99
N HIS A 504 -9.15 -30.80 -19.84
CA HIS A 504 -9.32 -31.76 -20.94
C HIS A 504 -9.60 -33.19 -20.44
N LEU A 505 -8.86 -33.66 -19.43
CA LEU A 505 -9.09 -34.97 -18.81
C LEU A 505 -10.50 -35.08 -18.20
N ARG A 506 -11.04 -33.99 -17.63
CA ARG A 506 -12.42 -33.95 -17.12
C ARG A 506 -13.44 -34.12 -18.25
N ASN A 507 -13.21 -33.47 -19.39
CA ASN A 507 -14.08 -33.63 -20.56
C ASN A 507 -14.06 -35.07 -21.08
N VAL A 508 -12.86 -35.67 -21.24
CA VAL A 508 -12.71 -37.08 -21.65
C VAL A 508 -13.38 -38.04 -20.66
N GLN A 509 -13.32 -37.76 -19.35
CA GLN A 509 -14.07 -38.53 -18.35
C GLN A 509 -15.59 -38.44 -18.60
N THR A 510 -16.15 -37.24 -18.82
CA THR A 510 -17.59 -37.10 -19.09
C THR A 510 -18.02 -37.77 -20.39
N GLU A 511 -17.18 -37.78 -21.43
CA GLU A 511 -17.41 -38.54 -22.67
C GLU A 511 -17.43 -40.05 -22.41
N CYS A 512 -16.49 -40.56 -21.61
CA CYS A 512 -16.46 -41.97 -21.21
C CYS A 512 -17.66 -42.39 -20.35
N GLU A 513 -18.15 -41.51 -19.47
CA GLU A 513 -19.38 -41.75 -18.70
C GLU A 513 -20.63 -41.76 -19.59
N ALA A 514 -20.72 -40.85 -20.57
CA ALA A 514 -21.79 -40.84 -21.56
C ALA A 514 -21.78 -42.09 -22.47
N LEU A 515 -20.61 -42.49 -22.97
CA LEU A 515 -20.45 -43.72 -23.76
C LEU A 515 -20.83 -44.98 -22.94
N LYS A 516 -20.48 -45.01 -21.66
CA LYS A 516 -20.85 -46.11 -20.75
C LYS A 516 -22.36 -46.21 -20.53
N LEU A 517 -23.06 -45.08 -20.41
CA LEU A 517 -24.53 -45.05 -20.39
C LEU A 517 -25.11 -45.55 -21.72
N GLN A 518 -24.58 -45.08 -22.85
CA GLN A 518 -25.03 -45.52 -24.18
C GLN A 518 -24.83 -47.03 -24.39
N MET A 519 -23.72 -47.61 -23.92
CA MET A 519 -23.52 -49.07 -23.94
C MET A 519 -24.59 -49.80 -23.12
N ALA A 520 -24.87 -49.35 -21.89
CA ALA A 520 -25.90 -49.95 -21.05
C ALA A 520 -27.33 -49.84 -21.64
N GLU A 521 -27.60 -48.84 -22.49
CA GLU A 521 -28.82 -48.77 -23.29
C GLU A 521 -28.82 -49.77 -24.45
N LYS A 522 -27.70 -49.91 -25.18
CA LYS A 522 -27.56 -50.92 -26.24
C LYS A 522 -27.71 -52.34 -25.71
N ASP A 523 -27.15 -52.65 -24.54
CA ASP A 523 -27.29 -53.95 -23.89
C ASP A 523 -28.75 -54.27 -23.53
N LYS A 524 -29.52 -53.28 -23.01
CA LYS A 524 -30.97 -53.43 -22.78
C LYS A 524 -31.73 -53.71 -24.08
N VAL A 525 -31.38 -53.04 -25.18
CA VAL A 525 -31.99 -53.27 -26.50
C VAL A 525 -31.65 -54.68 -27.02
N ILE A 526 -30.40 -55.14 -26.85
CA ILE A 526 -29.98 -56.49 -27.21
C ILE A 526 -30.77 -57.53 -26.42
N GLU A 527 -31.01 -57.33 -25.12
CA GLU A 527 -31.75 -58.26 -24.28
C GLU A 527 -33.25 -58.32 -24.63
N ILE A 528 -33.86 -57.17 -24.98
CA ILE A 528 -35.23 -57.12 -25.53
C ILE A 528 -35.31 -57.89 -26.85
N LEU A 529 -34.34 -57.72 -27.75
CA LEU A 529 -34.29 -58.44 -29.03
C LEU A 529 -34.08 -59.96 -28.83
N ARG A 530 -33.24 -60.38 -27.87
CA ARG A 530 -33.09 -61.79 -27.49
C ARG A 530 -34.40 -62.39 -27.00
N GLN A 531 -35.13 -61.70 -26.11
CA GLN A 531 -36.43 -62.16 -25.64
C GLN A 531 -37.48 -62.25 -26.77
N GLN A 532 -37.44 -61.32 -27.74
CA GLN A 532 -38.30 -61.40 -28.93
C GLN A 532 -37.95 -62.61 -29.82
N ILE A 533 -36.66 -62.89 -30.04
CA ILE A 533 -36.19 -64.05 -30.81
C ILE A 533 -36.60 -65.36 -30.13
N GLU A 534 -36.47 -65.46 -28.81
CA GLU A 534 -36.92 -66.64 -28.04
C GLU A 534 -38.44 -66.83 -28.15
N ASN A 535 -39.22 -65.77 -27.95
CA ASN A 535 -40.69 -65.82 -28.10
C ASN A 535 -41.10 -66.25 -29.53
N MET A 536 -40.44 -65.72 -30.56
CA MET A 536 -40.65 -66.14 -31.95
C MET A 536 -40.27 -67.61 -32.19
N THR A 537 -39.16 -68.07 -31.60
CA THR A 537 -38.68 -69.45 -31.72
C THR A 537 -39.67 -70.43 -31.08
N GLN A 538 -40.21 -70.08 -29.91
CA GLN A 538 -41.27 -70.86 -29.26
C GLN A 538 -42.56 -70.89 -30.09
N LEU A 539 -42.99 -69.75 -30.67
CA LEU A 539 -44.17 -69.68 -31.53
C LEU A 539 -44.01 -70.49 -32.83
N VAL A 540 -42.86 -70.40 -33.50
CA VAL A 540 -42.54 -71.22 -34.68
C VAL A 540 -42.50 -72.71 -34.30
N GLY A 541 -41.95 -73.05 -33.12
CA GLY A 541 -41.99 -74.41 -32.59
C GLY A 541 -43.40 -74.92 -32.29
N GLN A 542 -44.32 -74.06 -31.83
CA GLN A 542 -45.74 -74.39 -31.66
C GLN A 542 -46.41 -74.60 -33.03
N HIS A 543 -46.26 -73.67 -33.97
CA HIS A 543 -46.81 -73.80 -35.33
C HIS A 543 -46.30 -75.05 -36.05
N GLY A 544 -45.01 -75.41 -35.89
CA GLY A 544 -44.44 -76.64 -36.43
C GLY A 544 -45.09 -77.90 -35.86
N ARG A 545 -45.40 -77.93 -34.55
CA ARG A 545 -46.15 -79.04 -33.93
C ARG A 545 -47.59 -79.12 -34.44
N THR A 546 -48.28 -77.99 -34.54
CA THR A 546 -49.67 -77.94 -35.07
C THR A 546 -49.74 -78.37 -36.53
N ALA A 547 -48.84 -77.87 -37.38
CA ALA A 547 -48.75 -78.28 -38.78
C ALA A 547 -48.40 -79.76 -38.94
N GLY A 548 -47.51 -80.30 -38.09
CA GLY A 548 -47.23 -81.74 -38.03
C GLY A 548 -48.46 -82.57 -37.66
N ALA A 549 -49.23 -82.14 -36.66
CA ALA A 549 -50.47 -82.81 -36.26
C ALA A 549 -51.52 -82.78 -37.39
N MET A 550 -51.75 -81.63 -38.03
CA MET A 550 -52.65 -81.49 -39.17
C MET A 550 -52.22 -82.34 -40.38
N GLN A 551 -50.91 -82.50 -40.61
CA GLN A 551 -50.40 -83.35 -41.69
C GLN A 551 -50.61 -84.85 -41.40
N VAL A 552 -50.56 -85.27 -40.13
CA VAL A 552 -50.92 -86.64 -39.70
C VAL A 552 -52.43 -86.87 -39.81
N GLU A 553 -53.25 -85.93 -39.35
CA GLU A 553 -54.72 -85.97 -39.49
C GLU A 553 -55.14 -86.05 -40.96
N LYS A 554 -54.53 -85.22 -41.83
CA LYS A 554 -54.72 -85.28 -43.27
C LYS A 554 -54.39 -86.68 -43.83
N ALA A 555 -53.24 -87.25 -43.48
CA ALA A 555 -52.85 -88.58 -43.97
C ALA A 555 -53.80 -89.69 -43.48
N GLN A 556 -54.32 -89.57 -42.26
CA GLN A 556 -55.34 -90.47 -41.72
C GLN A 556 -56.67 -90.35 -42.49
N LEU A 557 -57.13 -89.13 -42.78
CA LEU A 557 -58.34 -88.89 -43.59
C LEU A 557 -58.17 -89.34 -45.05
N GLU A 558 -57.00 -89.11 -45.65
CA GLU A 558 -56.67 -89.64 -46.99
C GLU A 558 -56.69 -91.17 -47.02
N LYS A 559 -56.23 -91.83 -45.95
CA LYS A 559 -56.36 -93.29 -45.80
C LYS A 559 -57.84 -93.70 -45.69
N GLU A 560 -58.61 -93.09 -44.79
CA GLU A 560 -60.03 -93.43 -44.60
C GLU A 560 -60.86 -93.22 -45.88
N ILE A 561 -60.58 -92.18 -46.67
CA ILE A 561 -61.21 -91.97 -47.99
C ILE A 561 -60.88 -93.11 -48.96
N ASN A 562 -59.65 -93.63 -48.96
CA ASN A 562 -59.27 -94.77 -49.79
C ASN A 562 -59.91 -96.08 -49.29
N ASP A 563 -59.92 -96.32 -47.98
CA ASP A 563 -60.59 -97.48 -47.37
C ASP A 563 -62.10 -97.48 -47.71
N ARG A 564 -62.80 -96.34 -47.55
CA ARG A 564 -64.21 -96.16 -47.96
C ARG A 564 -64.45 -96.32 -49.47
N LYS A 565 -63.48 -95.95 -50.30
CA LYS A 565 -63.55 -96.11 -51.76
C LYS A 565 -63.45 -97.58 -52.17
N LEU A 566 -62.67 -98.39 -51.43
CA LEU A 566 -62.64 -99.85 -51.59
C LEU A 566 -63.97 -100.48 -51.15
N GLU A 567 -64.50 -100.12 -49.97
CA GLU A 567 -65.84 -100.56 -49.53
C GLU A 567 -66.91 -100.26 -50.58
N LEU A 568 -66.94 -99.04 -51.12
CA LEU A 568 -67.89 -98.64 -52.19
C LEU A 568 -67.74 -99.48 -53.47
N GLN A 569 -66.52 -99.89 -53.82
CA GLN A 569 -66.27 -100.77 -54.97
C GLN A 569 -66.77 -102.20 -54.69
N GLU A 570 -66.61 -102.71 -53.48
CA GLU A 570 -67.16 -104.00 -53.06
C GLU A 570 -68.70 -103.98 -53.02
N PHE A 571 -69.30 -102.93 -52.44
CA PHE A 571 -70.76 -102.73 -52.46
C PHE A 571 -71.31 -102.63 -53.88
N LYS A 572 -70.60 -101.99 -54.80
CA LYS A 572 -70.99 -101.96 -56.22
C LYS A 572 -70.98 -103.36 -56.84
N ILE A 573 -69.91 -104.14 -56.63
CA ILE A 573 -69.83 -105.54 -57.11
C ILE A 573 -70.95 -106.41 -56.49
N LEU A 574 -71.29 -106.17 -55.22
CA LEU A 574 -72.38 -106.87 -54.54
C LEU A 574 -73.76 -106.48 -55.12
N LYS A 575 -73.98 -105.19 -55.40
CA LYS A 575 -75.18 -104.69 -56.09
C LYS A 575 -75.32 -105.29 -57.48
N ASP A 576 -74.28 -105.24 -58.30
CA ASP A 576 -74.31 -105.75 -59.68
C ASP A 576 -74.62 -107.26 -59.71
N LYS A 577 -74.14 -108.03 -58.72
CA LYS A 577 -74.51 -109.44 -58.49
C LYS A 577 -75.99 -109.61 -58.08
N LYS A 578 -76.53 -108.72 -57.24
CA LYS A 578 -77.96 -108.75 -56.85
C LYS A 578 -78.86 -108.39 -58.03
N ASP A 579 -78.52 -107.38 -58.82
CA ASP A 579 -79.25 -106.96 -60.02
C ASP A 579 -79.21 -108.02 -61.13
N ALA A 580 -78.13 -108.81 -61.21
CA ALA A 580 -78.09 -110.01 -62.06
C ALA A 580 -79.05 -111.10 -61.55
N LYS A 581 -79.10 -111.35 -60.23
CA LYS A 581 -80.01 -112.33 -59.63
C LYS A 581 -81.48 -111.92 -59.71
N ILE A 582 -81.79 -110.63 -59.63
CA ILE A 582 -83.14 -110.09 -59.83
C ILE A 582 -83.61 -110.39 -61.26
N ARG A 583 -82.80 -110.07 -62.28
CA ARG A 583 -83.13 -110.37 -63.69
C ARG A 583 -83.33 -111.86 -63.99
N GLU A 584 -82.56 -112.74 -63.34
CA GLU A 584 -82.78 -114.19 -63.41
C GLU A 584 -84.15 -114.60 -62.85
N LEU A 585 -84.57 -114.01 -61.73
CA LEU A 585 -85.86 -114.27 -61.11
C LEU A 585 -87.03 -113.65 -61.90
N GLU A 586 -86.87 -112.46 -62.47
CA GLU A 586 -87.85 -111.79 -63.34
C GLU A 586 -88.14 -112.61 -64.61
N ALA A 587 -87.09 -113.14 -65.25
CA ALA A 587 -87.22 -114.05 -66.40
C ALA A 587 -87.99 -115.32 -66.01
N ARG A 588 -87.62 -115.94 -64.89
CA ARG A 588 -88.29 -117.15 -64.38
C ARG A 588 -89.74 -116.92 -63.96
N VAL A 589 -90.09 -115.72 -63.49
CA VAL A 589 -91.50 -115.34 -63.25
C VAL A 589 -92.25 -115.22 -64.58
N SER A 590 -91.65 -114.59 -65.60
CA SER A 590 -92.26 -114.45 -66.93
C SER A 590 -92.53 -115.81 -67.59
N ASP A 591 -91.62 -116.79 -67.44
CA ASP A 591 -91.82 -118.17 -67.89
C ASP A 591 -93.02 -118.85 -67.21
N LEU A 592 -93.15 -118.69 -65.88
CA LEU A 592 -94.26 -119.23 -65.09
C LEU A 592 -95.60 -118.54 -65.41
N GLU A 593 -95.59 -117.24 -65.72
CA GLU A 593 -96.78 -116.53 -66.19
C GLU A 593 -97.23 -117.01 -67.57
N LEU A 594 -96.28 -117.27 -68.48
CA LEU A 594 -96.57 -117.86 -69.79
C LEU A 594 -97.13 -119.30 -69.66
N GLU A 595 -96.62 -120.11 -68.73
CA GLU A 595 -97.19 -121.43 -68.41
C GLU A 595 -98.60 -121.32 -67.85
N LYS A 596 -98.83 -120.42 -66.88
CA LYS A 596 -100.16 -120.11 -66.32
C LYS A 596 -101.17 -119.71 -67.41
N VAL A 597 -100.79 -118.87 -68.37
CA VAL A 597 -101.66 -118.47 -69.49
C VAL A 597 -102.02 -119.67 -70.38
N LYS A 598 -101.06 -120.55 -70.70
CA LYS A 598 -101.34 -121.79 -71.46
C LYS A 598 -102.34 -122.69 -70.73
N LEU A 599 -102.17 -122.87 -69.41
CA LEU A 599 -103.07 -123.67 -68.58
C LEU A 599 -104.49 -123.05 -68.47
N VAL A 600 -104.60 -121.73 -68.34
CA VAL A 600 -105.88 -121.01 -68.31
C VAL A 600 -106.64 -121.13 -69.64
N ASN A 601 -105.95 -121.04 -70.78
CA ASN A 601 -106.57 -121.24 -72.10
C ASN A 601 -107.10 -122.67 -72.25
N ALA A 602 -106.27 -123.68 -71.94
CA ALA A 602 -106.68 -125.10 -71.97
C ALA A 602 -107.75 -125.45 -70.93
N GLY A 603 -107.94 -124.66 -69.87
CA GLY A 603 -109.08 -124.74 -68.95
C GLY A 603 -110.35 -124.11 -69.55
N SER A 604 -110.22 -122.96 -70.20
CA SER A 604 -111.31 -122.20 -70.81
C SER A 604 -111.96 -122.92 -71.99
N GLU A 605 -111.18 -123.64 -72.80
CA GLU A 605 -111.68 -124.46 -73.90
C GLU A 605 -112.51 -125.65 -73.40
N ARG A 606 -112.06 -126.34 -72.35
CA ARG A 606 -112.84 -127.39 -71.68
C ARG A 606 -114.13 -126.86 -71.06
N LEU A 607 -114.10 -125.66 -70.47
CA LEU A 607 -115.29 -125.01 -69.93
C LEU A 607 -116.32 -124.65 -71.02
N ARG A 608 -115.86 -124.30 -72.23
CA ARG A 608 -116.73 -124.06 -73.40
C ARG A 608 -117.47 -125.33 -73.80
N ALA A 609 -116.75 -126.42 -74.04
CA ALA A 609 -117.35 -127.72 -74.38
C ALA A 609 -118.38 -128.21 -73.34
N VAL A 610 -118.13 -127.99 -72.04
CA VAL A 610 -119.09 -128.31 -70.96
C VAL A 610 -120.33 -127.42 -70.99
N LYS A 611 -120.22 -126.17 -71.45
CA LYS A 611 -121.35 -125.25 -71.61
C LYS A 611 -122.27 -125.67 -72.75
N ASP A 612 -121.69 -126.09 -73.88
CA ASP A 612 -122.44 -126.41 -75.09
C ASP A 612 -123.34 -127.64 -74.85
N ILE A 613 -122.78 -128.71 -74.27
CA ILE A 613 -123.52 -129.92 -73.80
C ILE A 613 -124.67 -129.56 -72.83
N ARG A 614 -124.49 -128.51 -72.02
CA ARG A 614 -125.50 -128.07 -71.05
C ARG A 614 -126.71 -127.42 -71.73
N GLN A 615 -126.51 -126.76 -72.88
CA GLN A 615 -127.58 -126.11 -73.63
C GLN A 615 -128.48 -127.11 -74.37
N GLU A 616 -127.90 -128.15 -74.98
CA GLU A 616 -128.65 -129.27 -75.58
C GLU A 616 -129.58 -129.92 -74.52
N ARG A 617 -129.03 -130.20 -73.34
CA ARG A 617 -129.78 -130.75 -72.19
C ARG A 617 -130.91 -129.83 -71.74
N ASP A 618 -130.69 -128.51 -71.73
CA ASP A 618 -131.70 -127.52 -71.32
C ASP A 618 -132.79 -127.28 -72.40
N GLN A 619 -132.51 -127.54 -73.68
CA GLN A 619 -133.52 -127.52 -74.76
C GLN A 619 -134.50 -128.69 -74.64
N LEU A 620 -133.99 -129.93 -74.57
CA LEU A 620 -134.79 -131.16 -74.42
C LEU A 620 -135.73 -131.12 -73.19
N LEU A 621 -135.32 -130.43 -72.12
CA LEU A 621 -136.12 -130.27 -70.91
C LEU A 621 -137.37 -129.39 -71.09
N ASN A 622 -137.38 -128.50 -72.09
CA ASN A 622 -138.49 -127.56 -72.30
C ASN A 622 -139.58 -128.13 -73.20
N GLU A 623 -139.23 -128.92 -74.23
CA GLU A 623 -140.20 -129.61 -75.10
C GLU A 623 -141.17 -130.49 -74.27
N VAL A 624 -140.62 -131.22 -73.29
CA VAL A 624 -141.36 -132.07 -72.35
C VAL A 624 -142.34 -131.28 -71.45
N LYS A 625 -142.11 -129.98 -71.22
CA LYS A 625 -143.04 -129.15 -70.43
C LYS A 625 -144.25 -128.71 -71.26
N THR A 626 -144.05 -128.34 -72.52
CA THR A 626 -145.13 -127.88 -73.42
C THR A 626 -146.21 -128.94 -73.63
N SER A 627 -145.83 -130.19 -73.88
CA SER A 627 -146.78 -131.31 -74.01
C SER A 627 -147.56 -131.63 -72.72
N ARG A 628 -147.14 -131.08 -71.56
CA ARG A 628 -147.81 -131.28 -70.27
C ARG A 628 -148.87 -130.21 -69.98
N THR A 629 -148.79 -129.04 -70.61
CA THR A 629 -149.79 -127.96 -70.45
C THR A 629 -151.05 -128.18 -71.26
N GLU A 630 -150.96 -128.84 -72.42
CA GLU A 630 -152.11 -129.07 -73.33
C GLU A 630 -153.14 -130.06 -72.77
N LEU A 631 -152.77 -130.86 -71.77
CA LEU A 631 -153.59 -131.96 -71.24
C LEU A 631 -154.59 -131.55 -70.14
N ASN A 632 -154.50 -130.31 -69.62
CA ASN A 632 -154.76 -130.07 -68.19
C ASN A 632 -155.85 -129.03 -67.85
N SER A 633 -156.68 -128.61 -68.82
CA SER A 633 -157.83 -127.69 -68.58
C SER A 633 -159.06 -128.01 -69.44
N LEU A 634 -159.33 -129.30 -69.65
CA LEU A 634 -160.57 -129.82 -70.24
C LEU A 634 -161.49 -130.42 -69.14
N SER A 635 -161.43 -129.83 -67.94
CA SER A 635 -162.18 -130.18 -66.72
C SER A 635 -162.33 -128.95 -65.82
#